data_AF-A0A7S1ED47-F1
#
_entry.id   AF-A0A7S1ED47-F1
#
_cell.length_a   1.000
_cell.length_b   1.000
_cell.length_c   1.000
_cell.angle_alpha   90.00
_cell.angle_beta   90.00
_cell.angle_gamma   90.00
#
_symmetry.space_group_name_H-M   'P 1'
#
loop_
_entity.id
_entity.type
_entity.pdbx_description
1 polymer ?
#
loop_
_entity_poly.entity_id
_entity_poly.type
_entity_poly.pdbx_seq_one_letter_code
_entity_poly.pdbx_strand_id
1 'polypeptide(L)'
;LGDLARSFAALQRRLLTDPLTGLCNRSAILRRIEDRILQQRRRGDRSPFAVLFIDFDHFKAINERFGHAVGDAVLQELGQRLQAGVAPGDLVARYASDEFVLLMASVGNRADAEAARSQLEASLQEPLASLAAFAAQADPMGASIGLALYPDDASSTEALLKLADADMYARKQGLAMTRTQALDLRTAPDDRQP
;
A
#
# COMPACT_ATOMS: atom_id res chain seq x y z
N LEU A 1 -15.22 -32.16 18.17
CA LEU A 1 -14.59 -31.92 16.84
C LEU A 1 -14.75 -30.46 16.37
N GLY A 2 -15.92 -29.84 16.53
CA GLY A 2 -16.14 -28.43 16.14
C GLY A 2 -15.30 -27.38 16.90
N ASP A 3 -15.08 -27.55 18.21
CA ASP A 3 -14.34 -26.56 19.02
C ASP A 3 -12.84 -26.55 18.75
N LEU A 4 -12.24 -27.70 18.44
CA LEU A 4 -10.83 -27.80 18.06
C LEU A 4 -10.59 -27.18 16.67
N ALA A 5 -11.48 -27.44 15.71
CA ALA A 5 -11.40 -26.83 14.38
C ALA A 5 -11.58 -25.30 14.43
N ARG A 6 -12.53 -24.81 15.25
CA ARG A 6 -12.71 -23.36 15.49
C ARG A 6 -11.49 -22.73 16.18
N SER A 7 -10.94 -23.39 17.19
CA SER A 7 -9.73 -22.93 17.90
C SER A 7 -8.53 -22.89 16.96
N PHE A 8 -8.35 -23.90 16.10
CA PHE A 8 -7.29 -23.95 15.12
C PHE A 8 -7.43 -22.85 14.06
N ALA A 9 -8.63 -22.65 13.52
CA ALA A 9 -8.91 -21.58 12.57
C ALA A 9 -8.69 -20.18 13.17
N ALA A 10 -9.10 -19.96 14.43
CA ALA A 10 -8.85 -18.71 15.14
C ALA A 10 -7.36 -18.46 15.38
N LEU A 11 -6.60 -19.51 15.70
CA LEU A 11 -5.16 -19.43 15.91
C LEU A 11 -4.43 -19.15 14.60
N GLN A 12 -4.81 -19.82 13.51
CA GLN A 12 -4.28 -19.53 12.17
C GLN A 12 -4.59 -18.10 11.74
N ARG A 13 -5.81 -17.62 11.99
CA ARG A 13 -6.19 -16.24 11.67
C ARG A 13 -5.30 -15.24 12.41
N ARG A 14 -5.07 -15.43 13.72
CA ARG A 14 -4.14 -14.59 14.50
C ARG A 14 -2.71 -14.61 13.96
N LEU A 15 -2.22 -15.74 13.48
CA LEU A 15 -0.86 -15.86 12.95
C LEU A 15 -0.68 -15.23 11.57
N LEU A 16 -1.77 -14.96 10.85
CA LEU A 16 -1.77 -14.43 9.47
C LEU A 16 -2.37 -13.03 9.35
N THR A 17 -2.77 -12.42 10.47
CA THR A 17 -3.41 -11.12 10.52
C THR A 17 -2.56 -10.14 11.32
N ASP A 18 -2.48 -8.89 10.88
CA ASP A 18 -1.89 -7.79 11.63
C ASP A 18 -2.86 -7.32 12.72
N PRO A 19 -2.44 -7.26 14.00
CA PRO A 19 -3.34 -6.95 15.10
C PRO A 19 -3.81 -5.49 15.13
N LEU A 20 -3.09 -4.55 14.51
CA LEU A 20 -3.49 -3.15 14.47
C LEU A 20 -4.61 -2.92 13.44
N THR A 21 -4.40 -3.38 12.22
CA THR A 21 -5.25 -3.07 11.06
C THR A 21 -6.30 -4.13 10.79
N GLY A 22 -6.11 -5.36 11.28
CA GLY A 22 -6.96 -6.50 10.96
C GLY A 22 -6.77 -7.04 9.54
N LEU A 23 -5.82 -6.50 8.77
CA LEU A 23 -5.45 -6.99 7.44
C LEU A 23 -4.53 -8.21 7.54
N CYS A 24 -4.20 -8.80 6.38
CA CYS A 24 -3.15 -9.81 6.36
C CYS A 24 -1.81 -9.24 6.85
N ASN A 25 -0.99 -10.09 7.44
CA ASN A 25 0.37 -9.72 7.79
C ASN A 25 1.36 -10.12 6.68
N ARG A 26 2.62 -9.72 6.88
CA ARG A 26 3.75 -10.06 6.00
C ARG A 26 3.82 -11.54 5.61
N SER A 27 3.67 -12.46 6.57
CA SER A 27 3.76 -13.90 6.29
C SER A 27 2.64 -14.38 5.38
N ALA A 28 1.43 -13.84 5.55
CA ALA A 28 0.27 -14.20 4.74
C ALA A 28 0.41 -13.75 3.28
N ILE A 29 0.86 -12.53 3.04
CA ILE A 29 1.00 -12.00 1.66
C ILE A 29 2.14 -12.69 0.90
N LEU A 30 3.28 -12.97 1.56
CA LEU A 30 4.39 -13.70 0.94
C LEU A 30 3.96 -15.08 0.46
N ARG A 31 3.28 -15.82 1.34
CA ARG A 31 2.73 -17.14 1.01
C ARG A 31 1.73 -17.05 -0.14
N ARG A 32 0.88 -16.03 -0.15
CA ARG A 32 -0.14 -15.85 -1.19
C ARG A 32 0.48 -15.58 -2.58
N ILE A 33 1.54 -14.77 -2.64
CA ILE A 33 2.27 -14.50 -3.89
C ILE A 33 2.94 -15.77 -4.39
N GLU A 34 3.62 -16.51 -3.50
CA GLU A 34 4.26 -17.78 -3.85
C GLU A 34 3.24 -18.82 -4.37
N ASP A 35 2.11 -18.96 -3.69
CA ASP A 35 1.01 -19.83 -4.12
C ASP A 35 0.50 -19.44 -5.52
N ARG A 36 0.38 -18.13 -5.82
CA ARG A 36 -0.06 -17.64 -7.14
C ARG A 36 0.95 -17.97 -8.24
N ILE A 37 2.25 -17.80 -7.98
CA ILE A 37 3.33 -18.19 -8.90
C ILE A 37 3.26 -19.71 -9.19
N LEU A 38 3.12 -20.53 -8.14
CA LEU A 38 3.02 -21.98 -8.29
C LEU A 38 1.77 -22.41 -9.07
N GLN A 39 0.64 -21.72 -8.86
CA GLN A 39 -0.59 -21.95 -9.62
C GLN A 39 -0.38 -21.70 -11.11
N GLN A 40 0.22 -20.59 -11.50
CA GLN A 40 0.47 -20.32 -12.92
C GLN A 40 1.43 -21.34 -13.54
N ARG A 41 2.49 -21.71 -12.82
CA ARG A 41 3.47 -22.71 -13.31
C ARG A 41 2.88 -24.11 -13.50
N ARG A 42 1.95 -24.53 -12.65
CA ARG A 42 1.44 -25.92 -12.60
C ARG A 42 0.08 -26.12 -13.26
N ARG A 43 -0.81 -25.11 -13.27
CA ARG A 43 -2.24 -25.28 -13.59
C ARG A 43 -2.65 -24.68 -14.95
N GLY A 44 -1.71 -24.14 -15.72
CA GLY A 44 -1.99 -23.56 -17.04
C GLY A 44 -2.76 -22.23 -17.01
N ASP A 45 -3.08 -21.72 -15.83
CA ASP A 45 -3.55 -20.34 -15.64
C ASP A 45 -2.40 -19.40 -16.01
N ARG A 46 -2.58 -18.61 -17.06
CA ARG A 46 -1.59 -17.64 -17.56
C ARG A 46 -1.99 -16.20 -17.28
N SER A 47 -3.04 -15.97 -16.48
CA SER A 47 -3.53 -14.63 -16.20
C SER A 47 -2.53 -13.86 -15.35
N PRO A 48 -1.87 -12.81 -15.89
CA PRO A 48 -0.89 -12.01 -15.16
C PRO A 48 -1.45 -11.49 -13.84
N PHE A 49 -0.57 -11.21 -12.89
CA PHE A 49 -0.93 -10.61 -11.62
C PHE A 49 0.07 -9.51 -11.29
N ALA A 50 -0.32 -8.57 -10.43
CA ALA A 50 0.56 -7.47 -10.02
C ALA A 50 0.76 -7.47 -8.51
N VAL A 51 1.96 -7.07 -8.09
CA VAL A 51 2.32 -6.79 -6.70
C VAL A 51 2.58 -5.30 -6.59
N LEU A 52 1.84 -4.65 -5.69
CA LEU A 52 1.99 -3.24 -5.39
C LEU A 52 2.63 -3.10 -4.00
N PHE A 53 3.64 -2.24 -3.90
CA PHE A 53 4.29 -1.88 -2.65
C PHE A 53 3.92 -0.43 -2.31
N ILE A 54 3.42 -0.20 -1.11
CA ILE A 54 2.76 1.04 -0.71
C ILE A 54 3.46 1.57 0.54
N ASP A 55 3.84 2.84 0.51
CA ASP A 55 4.34 3.59 1.66
C ASP A 55 3.55 4.90 1.76
N PHE A 56 3.13 5.27 2.97
CA PHE A 56 2.39 6.49 3.21
C PHE A 56 3.30 7.70 3.39
N ASP A 57 3.10 8.69 2.54
CA ASP A 57 3.90 9.90 2.55
C ASP A 57 3.67 10.68 3.85
N HIS A 58 4.76 11.13 4.47
CA HIS A 58 4.74 11.93 5.71
C HIS A 58 4.14 11.25 6.96
N PHE A 59 3.94 9.93 6.95
CA PHE A 59 3.39 9.22 8.11
C PHE A 59 4.22 9.41 9.39
N LYS A 60 5.56 9.42 9.28
CA LYS A 60 6.46 9.72 10.41
C LYS A 60 6.17 11.09 11.04
N ALA A 61 5.88 12.13 10.24
CA ALA A 61 5.58 13.47 10.73
C ALA A 61 4.26 13.51 11.53
N ILE A 62 3.29 12.65 11.19
CA ILE A 62 2.05 12.50 11.96
C ILE A 62 2.35 11.91 13.34
N ASN A 63 3.16 10.85 13.41
CA ASN A 63 3.56 10.28 14.70
C ASN A 63 4.30 11.31 15.57
N GLU A 64 5.21 12.06 14.97
CA GLU A 64 5.99 13.08 15.69
C GLU A 64 5.13 14.25 16.18
N ARG A 65 4.11 14.65 15.40
CA ARG A 65 3.28 15.82 15.71
C ARG A 65 2.06 15.52 16.57
N PHE A 66 1.41 14.38 16.34
CA PHE A 66 0.11 14.04 16.93
C PHE A 66 0.17 12.78 17.80
N GLY A 67 1.33 12.09 17.85
CA GLY A 67 1.57 10.92 18.67
C GLY A 67 1.13 9.60 18.03
N HIS A 68 1.67 8.51 18.54
CA HIS A 68 1.46 7.16 18.00
C HIS A 68 -0.01 6.72 18.01
N ALA A 69 -0.82 7.14 18.98
CA ALA A 69 -2.24 6.77 19.00
C ALA A 69 -3.01 7.34 17.79
N VAL A 70 -2.65 8.54 17.33
CA VAL A 70 -3.22 9.12 16.10
C VAL A 70 -2.67 8.42 14.87
N GLY A 71 -1.37 8.13 14.84
CA GLY A 71 -0.76 7.33 13.78
C GLY A 71 -1.38 5.94 13.62
N ASP A 72 -1.69 5.27 14.73
CA ASP A 72 -2.37 3.97 14.73
C ASP A 72 -3.78 4.06 14.13
N ALA A 73 -4.56 5.08 14.51
CA ALA A 73 -5.88 5.32 13.94
C ALA A 73 -5.83 5.63 12.43
N VAL A 74 -4.81 6.37 12.01
CA VAL A 74 -4.52 6.66 10.59
C VAL A 74 -4.21 5.37 9.83
N LEU A 75 -3.32 4.50 10.33
CA LEU A 75 -3.00 3.23 9.68
C LEU A 75 -4.22 2.30 9.57
N GLN A 76 -5.08 2.30 10.59
CA GLN A 76 -6.34 1.56 10.56
C GLN A 76 -7.28 2.08 9.46
N GLU A 77 -7.45 3.40 9.36
CA GLU A 77 -8.30 4.01 8.33
C GLU A 77 -7.76 3.76 6.92
N LEU A 78 -6.45 3.94 6.71
CA LEU A 78 -5.82 3.68 5.41
C LEU A 78 -5.90 2.20 5.03
N GLY A 79 -5.69 1.30 5.99
CA GLY A 79 -5.87 -0.13 5.79
C GLY A 79 -7.28 -0.49 5.34
N GLN A 80 -8.30 0.14 5.94
CA GLN A 80 -9.69 -0.03 5.53
C GLN A 80 -9.95 0.50 4.11
N ARG A 81 -9.39 1.65 3.73
CA ARG A 81 -9.50 2.20 2.38
C ARG A 81 -8.88 1.30 1.33
N LEU A 82 -7.67 0.81 1.59
CA LEU A 82 -7.00 -0.18 0.73
C LEU A 82 -7.88 -1.42 0.56
N GLN A 83 -8.41 -1.96 1.66
CA GLN A 83 -9.23 -3.16 1.63
C GLN A 83 -10.58 -2.96 0.90
N ALA A 84 -11.15 -1.75 0.95
CA ALA A 84 -12.38 -1.40 0.24
C ALA A 84 -12.17 -1.16 -1.27
N GLY A 85 -10.96 -0.75 -1.66
CA GLY A 85 -10.60 -0.44 -3.05
C GLY A 85 -10.19 -1.65 -3.90
N VAL A 86 -10.10 -2.85 -3.32
CA VAL A 86 -9.57 -4.03 -4.01
C VAL A 86 -10.66 -5.03 -4.41
N ALA A 87 -10.43 -5.77 -5.49
CA ALA A 87 -11.41 -6.69 -6.06
C ALA A 87 -11.45 -8.03 -5.29
N PRO A 88 -12.52 -8.83 -5.45
CA PRO A 88 -12.57 -10.18 -4.91
C PRO A 88 -11.38 -11.03 -5.40
N GLY A 89 -10.60 -11.56 -4.46
CA GLY A 89 -9.43 -12.39 -4.76
C GLY A 89 -8.10 -11.67 -4.57
N ASP A 90 -8.11 -10.34 -4.58
CA ASP A 90 -6.98 -9.49 -4.20
C ASP A 90 -6.71 -9.59 -2.69
N LEU A 91 -5.49 -9.23 -2.29
CA LEU A 91 -5.08 -9.30 -0.89
C LEU A 91 -4.26 -8.09 -0.49
N VAL A 92 -4.69 -7.39 0.55
CA VAL A 92 -3.93 -6.31 1.19
C VAL A 92 -3.30 -6.86 2.47
N ALA A 93 -2.04 -6.52 2.69
CA ALA A 93 -1.34 -6.83 3.92
C ALA A 93 -0.53 -5.65 4.42
N ARG A 94 -0.48 -5.50 5.75
CA ARG A 94 0.52 -4.67 6.41
C ARG A 94 1.84 -5.44 6.43
N TYR A 95 2.81 -4.94 5.68
CA TYR A 95 4.09 -5.61 5.45
C TYR A 95 5.11 -5.26 6.53
N ALA A 96 5.15 -3.99 6.93
CA ALA A 96 5.96 -3.49 8.03
C ALA A 96 5.23 -2.37 8.79
N SER A 97 5.95 -1.43 9.40
CA SER A 97 5.39 -0.34 10.21
C SER A 97 4.28 0.41 9.48
N ASP A 98 4.60 1.13 8.42
CA ASP A 98 3.72 1.94 7.59
C ASP A 98 3.70 1.47 6.13
N GLU A 99 4.38 0.36 5.85
CA GLU A 99 4.45 -0.26 4.54
C GLU A 99 3.34 -1.30 4.36
N PHE A 100 2.67 -1.25 3.22
CA PHE A 100 1.63 -2.17 2.82
C PHE A 100 1.99 -2.84 1.49
N VAL A 101 1.53 -4.07 1.32
CA VAL A 101 1.64 -4.79 0.06
C VAL A 101 0.26 -5.21 -0.39
N LEU A 102 -0.05 -4.96 -1.65
CA LEU A 102 -1.26 -5.40 -2.31
C LEU A 102 -0.90 -6.40 -3.42
N LEU A 103 -1.53 -7.57 -3.38
CA LEU A 103 -1.56 -8.51 -4.50
C LEU A 103 -2.85 -8.29 -5.29
N MET A 104 -2.74 -7.84 -6.53
CA MET A 104 -3.83 -7.88 -7.52
C MET A 104 -3.81 -9.25 -8.19
N ALA A 105 -4.74 -10.14 -7.85
CA ALA A 105 -4.65 -11.57 -8.17
C ALA A 105 -4.79 -11.88 -9.67
N SER A 106 -5.39 -10.97 -10.43
CA SER A 106 -5.51 -11.04 -11.88
C SER A 106 -5.54 -9.63 -12.45
N VAL A 107 -4.68 -9.36 -13.42
CA VAL A 107 -4.67 -8.13 -14.23
C VAL A 107 -4.63 -8.50 -15.70
N GLY A 108 -5.33 -7.74 -16.55
CA GLY A 108 -5.34 -8.03 -17.99
C GLY A 108 -4.00 -7.66 -18.63
N ASN A 109 -3.46 -6.51 -18.24
CA ASN A 109 -2.17 -5.99 -18.71
C ASN A 109 -1.60 -4.96 -17.72
N ARG A 110 -0.41 -4.43 -18.02
CA ARG A 110 0.25 -3.39 -17.22
C ARG A 110 -0.59 -2.12 -17.06
N ALA A 111 -1.24 -1.65 -18.12
CA ALA A 111 -2.05 -0.43 -18.06
C ALA A 111 -3.22 -0.57 -17.09
N ASP A 112 -3.85 -1.75 -17.00
CA ASP A 112 -4.91 -2.01 -16.02
C ASP A 112 -4.38 -1.90 -14.58
N ALA A 113 -3.19 -2.46 -14.34
CA ALA A 113 -2.54 -2.41 -13.03
C ALA A 113 -2.10 -0.98 -12.66
N GLU A 114 -1.63 -0.20 -13.64
CA GLU A 114 -1.29 1.22 -13.47
C GLU A 114 -2.52 2.08 -13.21
N ALA A 115 -3.65 1.80 -13.89
CA ALA A 115 -4.92 2.49 -13.64
C ALA A 115 -5.43 2.22 -12.22
N ALA A 116 -5.38 0.96 -11.77
CA ALA A 116 -5.74 0.61 -10.40
C ALA A 116 -4.83 1.28 -9.37
N ARG A 117 -3.52 1.35 -9.63
CA ARG A 117 -2.56 2.08 -8.80
C ARG A 117 -2.93 3.57 -8.69
N SER A 118 -3.22 4.24 -9.80
CA SER A 118 -3.61 5.66 -9.78
C SER A 118 -4.94 5.90 -9.07
N GLN A 119 -5.90 4.98 -9.19
CA GLN A 119 -7.15 5.04 -8.44
C GLN A 119 -6.92 4.89 -6.92
N LEU A 120 -6.02 3.98 -6.52
CA LEU A 120 -5.64 3.81 -5.12
C LEU A 120 -4.95 5.07 -4.59
N GLU A 121 -3.97 5.61 -5.30
CA GLU A 121 -3.30 6.88 -4.95
C GLU A 121 -4.32 8.00 -4.71
N ALA A 122 -5.28 8.19 -5.62
CA ALA A 122 -6.32 9.19 -5.46
C ALA A 122 -7.21 8.94 -4.22
N SER A 123 -7.62 7.70 -3.99
CA SER A 123 -8.46 7.35 -2.83
C SER A 123 -7.76 7.55 -1.48
N LEU A 124 -6.43 7.44 -1.46
CA LEU A 124 -5.61 7.62 -0.26
C LEU A 124 -5.32 9.09 0.04
N GLN A 125 -5.51 9.98 -0.94
CA GLN A 125 -5.41 11.43 -0.76
C GLN A 125 -6.67 12.07 -0.16
N GLU A 126 -7.80 11.35 -0.15
CA GLU A 126 -9.03 11.85 0.45
C GLU A 126 -8.83 12.16 1.94
N PRO A 127 -9.49 13.19 2.51
CA PRO A 127 -9.31 13.58 3.91
C PRO A 127 -9.54 12.44 4.89
N LEU A 128 -8.64 12.26 5.85
CA LEU A 128 -8.74 11.20 6.87
C LEU A 128 -9.61 11.65 8.04
N ALA A 129 -10.64 10.87 8.38
CA ALA A 129 -11.50 11.14 9.52
C ALA A 129 -10.70 11.12 10.84
N SER A 130 -9.71 10.24 10.94
CA SER A 130 -8.74 10.16 12.04
C SER A 130 -7.92 11.45 12.25
N LEU A 131 -7.80 12.30 11.22
CA LEU A 131 -7.12 13.60 11.30
C LEU A 131 -8.07 14.80 11.31
N ALA A 132 -9.39 14.58 11.34
CA ALA A 132 -10.37 15.67 11.24
C ALA A 132 -10.20 16.74 12.33
N ALA A 133 -9.86 16.33 13.56
CA ALA A 133 -9.59 17.25 14.68
C ALA A 133 -8.33 18.12 14.46
N PHE A 134 -7.47 17.73 13.52
CA PHE A 134 -6.20 18.38 13.20
C PHE A 134 -6.17 18.92 11.77
N ALA A 135 -7.32 19.03 11.08
CA ALA A 135 -7.37 19.35 9.65
C ALA A 135 -6.65 20.66 9.26
N ALA A 136 -6.66 21.67 10.14
CA ALA A 136 -5.94 22.94 9.91
C ALA A 136 -4.41 22.83 10.06
N GLN A 137 -3.92 21.70 10.54
CA GLN A 137 -2.55 21.44 10.94
C GLN A 137 -1.94 20.21 10.25
N ALA A 138 -2.77 19.31 9.73
CA ALA A 138 -2.35 18.12 9.03
C ALA A 138 -2.03 18.45 7.57
N ASP A 139 -0.84 18.05 7.13
CA ASP A 139 -0.53 18.03 5.71
C ASP A 139 -1.43 16.99 5.01
N PRO A 140 -1.81 17.21 3.73
CA PRO A 140 -2.46 16.20 2.94
C PRO A 140 -1.63 14.91 2.97
N MET A 141 -2.28 13.80 3.31
CA MET A 141 -1.64 12.50 3.24
C MET A 141 -1.61 12.02 1.79
N GLY A 142 -0.47 11.45 1.38
CA GLY A 142 -0.31 10.76 0.12
C GLY A 142 0.12 9.33 0.34
N ALA A 143 0.19 8.57 -0.73
CA ALA A 143 0.86 7.29 -0.75
C ALA A 143 1.73 7.21 -2.00
N SER A 144 2.96 6.77 -1.81
CA SER A 144 3.83 6.36 -2.89
C SER A 144 3.60 4.87 -3.14
N ILE A 145 3.13 4.53 -4.35
CA ILE A 145 2.83 3.14 -4.71
C ILE A 145 3.73 2.71 -5.86
N GLY A 146 4.51 1.65 -5.66
CA GLY A 146 5.28 0.99 -6.71
C GLY A 146 4.62 -0.31 -7.16
N LEU A 147 4.99 -0.78 -8.34
CA LEU A 147 4.29 -1.86 -9.02
C LEU A 147 5.25 -2.79 -9.78
N ALA A 148 5.03 -4.10 -9.65
CA ALA A 148 5.71 -5.13 -10.43
C ALA A 148 4.70 -6.17 -10.94
N LEU A 149 4.85 -6.60 -12.19
CA LEU A 149 4.02 -7.61 -12.85
C LEU A 149 4.70 -8.98 -12.89
N TYR A 150 3.93 -10.02 -12.65
CA TYR A 150 4.28 -11.39 -12.99
C TYR A 150 3.51 -11.84 -14.25
N PRO A 151 4.17 -12.51 -15.20
CA PRO A 151 5.58 -12.93 -15.19
C PRO A 151 6.57 -11.91 -15.78
N ASP A 152 6.09 -10.76 -16.26
CA ASP A 152 6.85 -9.86 -17.13
C ASP A 152 8.09 -9.23 -16.47
N ASP A 153 7.98 -8.82 -15.21
CA ASP A 153 9.07 -8.14 -14.50
C ASP A 153 9.95 -9.12 -13.71
N ALA A 154 9.34 -10.16 -13.13
CA ALA A 154 10.03 -11.11 -12.28
C ALA A 154 9.31 -12.45 -12.17
N SER A 155 10.06 -13.49 -11.78
CA SER A 155 9.57 -14.87 -11.67
C SER A 155 9.56 -15.45 -10.25
N SER A 156 9.93 -14.66 -9.23
CA SER A 156 9.89 -15.05 -7.81
C SER A 156 9.25 -13.96 -6.94
N THR A 157 8.75 -14.36 -5.76
CA THR A 157 8.14 -13.46 -4.78
C THR A 157 9.10 -12.34 -4.35
N GLU A 158 10.34 -12.68 -4.03
CA GLU A 158 11.35 -11.72 -3.57
C GLU A 158 11.70 -10.71 -4.66
N ALA A 159 11.83 -11.17 -5.91
CA ALA A 159 12.15 -10.30 -7.03
C ALA A 159 11.00 -9.35 -7.37
N LEU A 160 9.74 -9.81 -7.32
CA LEU A 160 8.56 -8.96 -7.51
C LEU A 160 8.48 -7.86 -6.43
N LEU A 161 8.64 -8.25 -5.16
CA LEU A 161 8.60 -7.28 -4.05
C LEU A 161 9.73 -6.26 -4.15
N LYS A 162 10.95 -6.70 -4.49
CA LYS A 162 12.10 -5.81 -4.66
C LYS A 162 11.89 -4.81 -5.80
N LEU A 163 11.31 -5.24 -6.92
CA LEU A 163 11.02 -4.35 -8.04
C LEU A 163 9.90 -3.37 -7.72
N ALA A 164 8.83 -3.82 -7.06
CA ALA A 164 7.75 -2.96 -6.62
C ALA A 164 8.23 -1.92 -5.59
N ASP A 165 9.07 -2.31 -4.64
CA ASP A 165 9.71 -1.39 -3.67
C ASP A 165 10.61 -0.36 -4.38
N ALA A 166 11.43 -0.79 -5.34
CA ALA A 166 12.27 0.12 -6.11
C ALA A 166 11.47 1.14 -6.93
N ASP A 167 10.38 0.71 -7.59
CA ASP A 167 9.45 1.60 -8.31
C ASP A 167 8.78 2.60 -7.34
N MET A 168 8.35 2.13 -6.16
CA MET A 168 7.75 2.96 -5.11
C MET A 168 8.73 4.04 -4.66
N TYR A 169 9.97 3.65 -4.36
CA TYR A 169 11.00 4.56 -3.89
C TYR A 169 11.34 5.63 -4.92
N ALA A 170 11.48 5.25 -6.21
CA ALA A 170 11.73 6.20 -7.29
C ALA A 170 10.60 7.25 -7.39
N ARG A 171 9.36 6.84 -7.20
CA ARG A 171 8.17 7.72 -7.22
C ARG A 171 8.14 8.65 -6.02
N LYS A 172 8.42 8.13 -4.83
CA LYS A 172 8.51 8.92 -3.59
C LYS A 172 9.57 10.01 -3.68
N GLN A 173 10.74 9.68 -4.25
CA GLN A 173 11.79 10.67 -4.48
C GLN A 173 11.37 11.75 -5.50
N GLY A 174 10.72 11.36 -6.59
CA GLY A 174 10.20 12.32 -7.57
C GLY A 174 9.23 13.33 -6.94
N LEU A 175 8.27 12.84 -6.14
CA LEU A 175 7.32 13.68 -5.41
C LEU A 175 8.01 14.64 -4.43
N ALA A 176 9.01 14.16 -3.69
CA ALA A 176 9.78 15.00 -2.78
C ALA A 176 10.51 16.13 -3.53
N MET A 177 11.13 15.84 -4.68
CA MET A 177 11.83 16.85 -5.49
C MET A 177 10.86 17.91 -6.07
N THR A 178 9.71 17.50 -6.60
CA THR A 178 8.69 18.42 -7.12
C THR A 178 8.16 19.34 -6.02
N ARG A 179 7.99 18.84 -4.79
CA ARG A 179 7.51 19.64 -3.66
C ARG A 179 8.53 20.68 -3.21
N THR A 180 9.82 20.33 -3.15
CA THR A 180 10.88 21.31 -2.84
C THR A 180 10.87 22.46 -3.85
N GLN A 181 10.80 22.14 -5.15
CA GLN A 181 10.72 23.16 -6.20
C GLN A 181 9.45 24.03 -6.10
N ALA A 182 8.30 23.44 -5.77
CA ALA A 182 7.05 24.18 -5.60
C ALA A 182 7.06 25.11 -4.37
N LEU A 183 7.73 24.72 -3.29
CA LEU A 183 7.93 25.55 -2.09
C LEU A 183 8.88 26.71 -2.39
N ASP A 184 10.00 26.44 -3.07
CA ASP A 184 10.97 27.46 -3.46
C ASP A 184 10.34 28.56 -4.35
N LEU A 185 9.44 28.16 -5.27
CA LEU A 185 8.69 29.08 -6.14
C LEU A 185 7.63 29.91 -5.39
N ARG A 186 7.09 29.42 -4.26
CA ARG A 186 6.15 30.19 -3.40
C ARG A 186 6.84 31.19 -2.48
N THR A 187 8.14 31.01 -2.23
CA THR A 187 8.96 31.92 -1.41
C THR A 187 9.73 32.95 -2.22
N ALA A 188 9.66 32.92 -3.55
CA ALA A 188 10.24 33.96 -4.38
C ALA A 188 9.50 35.29 -4.14
N PRO A 189 10.20 36.41 -3.83
CA PRO A 189 9.56 37.70 -3.69
C PRO A 189 8.88 38.07 -5.01
N ASP A 190 7.63 38.53 -4.91
CA ASP A 190 6.86 39.03 -6.04
C ASP A 190 7.46 40.36 -6.51
N ASP A 191 8.54 40.28 -7.29
CA ASP A 191 9.15 41.41 -8.00
C ASP A 191 8.29 41.80 -9.22
N ARG A 192 7.00 41.99 -8.98
CA ARG A 192 6.10 42.69 -9.91
C ARG A 192 5.28 43.71 -9.15
N GLN A 193 5.78 44.94 -9.15
CA GLN A 193 4.99 46.14 -9.47
C GLN A 193 5.86 47.40 -9.38
N PRO A 194 5.50 48.46 -10.11
CA PRO A 194 5.28 48.57 -11.56
C PRO A 194 6.45 49.26 -12.28
#